data_AF-A0A9P6JRW5-F1
#
_entry.id   AF-A0A9P6JRW5-F1
#
_cell.length_a   1.000
_cell.length_b   1.000
_cell.length_c   1.000
_cell.angle_alpha   90.00
_cell.angle_beta   90.00
_cell.angle_gamma   90.00
#
_symmetry.space_group_name_H-M   'P 1'
#
loop_
_entity.id
_entity.type
_entity.pdbx_description
1 polymer ?
#
loop_
_entity_poly.entity_id
_entity_poly.type
_entity_poly.pdbx_seq_one_letter_code
_entity_poly.pdbx_strand_id
1 'polypeptide(L)'
;MSSVITSFLSSFISTAHADSEEPESRPPAETTSEEPKEQEAKEEEEEEDEPEDTHPALREDCKQSGKCAALTKHFEHCQEKVQGGEGFKGEDCVEEFMMHCVDNCAAPKLFATLK
;
A
#
# COMPACT_ATOMS: atom_id res chain seq x y z
N MET A 1 15.49 -45.22 -5.28
CA MET A 1 15.62 -44.36 -4.09
C MET A 1 15.11 -42.92 -4.32
N SER A 2 14.40 -42.63 -5.42
CA SER A 2 13.87 -41.28 -5.70
C SER A 2 12.37 -41.10 -5.41
N SER A 3 11.59 -42.18 -5.27
CA SER A 3 10.12 -42.09 -5.04
C SER A 3 9.70 -41.86 -3.58
N VAL A 4 10.59 -42.10 -2.62
CA VAL A 4 10.27 -41.87 -1.19
C VAL A 4 10.35 -40.39 -0.82
N ILE A 5 11.22 -39.61 -1.46
CA ILE A 5 11.39 -38.18 -1.15
C ILE A 5 10.17 -37.38 -1.64
N THR A 6 9.63 -37.70 -2.82
CA THR A 6 8.44 -37.02 -3.37
C THR A 6 7.18 -37.27 -2.54
N SER A 7 7.05 -38.43 -1.88
CA SER A 7 5.86 -38.75 -1.08
C SER A 7 5.83 -38.06 0.29
N PHE A 8 6.99 -37.65 0.84
CA PHE A 8 7.06 -36.95 2.13
C PHE A 8 6.83 -35.43 2.03
N LEU A 9 7.16 -34.78 0.90
CA LEU A 9 6.92 -33.34 0.73
C LEU A 9 5.46 -33.00 0.38
N SER A 10 4.69 -33.92 -0.20
CA SER A 10 3.27 -33.71 -0.52
C SER A 10 2.34 -33.68 0.70
N SER A 11 2.80 -34.05 1.90
CA SER A 11 2.02 -33.92 3.16
C SER A 11 2.21 -32.57 3.87
N PHE A 12 3.15 -31.72 3.44
CA PHE A 12 3.44 -30.44 4.11
C PHE A 12 2.80 -29.21 3.45
N ILE A 13 2.13 -29.35 2.31
CA ILE A 13 1.41 -28.25 1.67
C ILE A 13 -0.04 -28.68 1.50
N SER A 14 -0.92 -28.20 2.40
CA SER A 14 -2.36 -28.25 2.15
C SER A 14 -2.66 -27.40 0.92
N THR A 15 -2.88 -28.05 -0.23
CA THR A 15 -3.43 -27.40 -1.41
C THR A 15 -4.88 -26.99 -1.12
N ALA A 16 -5.11 -25.72 -0.83
CA ALA A 16 -6.44 -25.12 -0.83
C ALA A 16 -6.85 -24.83 -2.28
N HIS A 17 -7.85 -25.54 -2.79
CA HIS A 17 -8.54 -25.19 -4.03
C HIS A 17 -9.67 -24.20 -3.70
N ALA A 18 -9.51 -22.93 -4.08
CA ALA A 18 -10.61 -21.98 -4.14
C ALA A 18 -11.08 -21.90 -5.61
N ASP A 19 -12.10 -22.68 -5.94
CA ASP A 19 -12.77 -22.71 -7.25
C ASP A 19 -14.12 -21.99 -7.09
N SER A 20 -14.29 -20.85 -7.75
CA SER A 20 -15.61 -20.25 -8.00
C SER A 20 -15.50 -19.31 -9.21
N GLU A 21 -15.88 -19.85 -10.35
CA GLU A 21 -16.21 -19.14 -11.58
C GLU A 21 -17.69 -18.65 -11.53
N GLU A 22 -17.90 -17.43 -12.04
CA GLU A 22 -19.11 -16.59 -12.26
C GLU A 22 -20.47 -17.27 -12.61
N PRO A 23 -21.68 -16.64 -12.42
CA PRO A 23 -22.07 -15.46 -13.23
C PRO A 23 -23.14 -14.45 -12.72
N GLU A 24 -23.03 -13.24 -13.29
CA GLU A 24 -24.06 -12.26 -13.67
C GLU A 24 -25.49 -12.34 -13.12
N SER A 25 -25.87 -11.28 -12.39
CA SER A 25 -27.25 -10.90 -12.11
C SER A 25 -27.94 -10.22 -13.31
N ARG A 26 -29.22 -10.53 -13.53
CA ARG A 26 -30.12 -9.86 -14.49
C ARG A 26 -31.25 -9.09 -13.74
N PRO A 27 -31.88 -8.07 -14.39
CA PRO A 27 -32.29 -6.78 -13.80
C PRO A 27 -33.84 -6.63 -13.70
N PRO A 28 -34.45 -5.42 -13.79
CA PRO A 28 -34.44 -4.23 -12.93
C PRO A 28 -35.84 -3.97 -12.29
N ALA A 29 -35.94 -3.06 -11.31
CA ALA A 29 -37.24 -2.49 -10.95
C ALA A 29 -37.09 -1.01 -10.54
N GLU A 30 -37.46 -0.12 -11.45
CA GLU A 30 -37.85 1.26 -11.12
C GLU A 30 -39.15 1.23 -10.31
N THR A 31 -39.18 1.91 -9.16
CA THR A 31 -40.37 2.62 -8.71
C THR A 31 -39.95 3.87 -7.96
N THR A 32 -40.23 5.01 -8.59
CA THR A 32 -40.32 6.32 -7.98
C THR A 32 -41.34 6.34 -6.84
N SER A 33 -41.00 6.98 -5.72
CA SER A 33 -41.97 7.66 -4.87
C SER A 33 -41.21 8.64 -3.98
N GLU A 34 -41.36 9.93 -4.31
CA GLU A 34 -40.90 11.05 -3.50
C GLU A 34 -41.82 11.32 -2.29
N GLU A 35 -41.17 11.81 -1.22
CA GLU A 35 -41.64 12.68 -0.12
C GLU A 35 -42.56 12.12 0.99
N PRO A 36 -42.63 12.74 2.20
CA PRO A 36 -41.77 13.79 2.80
C PRO A 36 -41.38 13.56 4.28
N LYS A 37 -40.24 14.16 4.67
CA LYS A 37 -40.00 14.93 5.91
C LYS A 37 -40.43 14.28 7.25
N GLU A 38 -39.48 13.59 7.89
CA GLU A 38 -39.47 13.43 9.35
C GLU A 38 -38.19 14.06 9.89
N GLN A 39 -38.41 14.91 10.89
CA GLN A 39 -37.47 15.85 11.46
C GLN A 39 -37.05 15.23 12.79
N GLU A 40 -35.95 14.48 12.81
CA GLU A 40 -35.39 13.97 14.06
C GLU A 40 -33.88 14.16 14.06
N ALA A 41 -33.43 14.69 15.20
CA ALA A 41 -32.05 14.74 15.68
C ALA A 41 -31.01 15.09 14.62
N LYS A 42 -30.71 16.39 14.50
CA LYS A 42 -29.33 16.79 14.23
C LYS A 42 -28.52 16.40 15.49
N GLU A 43 -28.25 15.11 15.62
CA GLU A 43 -27.05 14.64 16.31
C GLU A 43 -25.93 15.43 15.66
N GLU A 44 -25.33 16.33 16.44
CA GLU A 44 -23.95 16.70 16.22
C GLU A 44 -23.20 15.36 16.28
N GLU A 45 -23.00 14.72 15.13
CA GLU A 45 -21.81 13.92 14.91
C GLU A 45 -20.67 14.88 15.23
N GLU A 46 -20.20 14.84 16.49
CA GLU A 46 -18.80 15.06 16.78
C GLU A 46 -18.07 14.16 15.79
N GLU A 47 -17.69 14.74 14.66
CA GLU A 47 -16.73 14.16 13.74
C GLU A 47 -15.48 13.99 14.60
N GLU A 48 -15.35 12.80 15.19
CA GLU A 48 -14.22 12.39 15.99
C GLU A 48 -13.01 12.54 15.06
N ASP A 49 -12.28 13.65 15.23
CA ASP A 49 -11.15 14.05 14.39
C ASP A 49 -10.13 12.90 14.42
N GLU A 50 -10.24 12.02 13.41
CA GLU A 50 -9.44 10.80 13.33
C GLU A 50 -7.97 11.25 13.31
N PRO A 51 -7.12 10.74 14.21
CA PRO A 51 -5.77 11.26 14.35
C PRO A 51 -5.04 11.12 13.01
N GLU A 52 -4.58 12.25 12.45
CA GLU A 52 -3.85 12.27 11.19
C GLU A 52 -2.64 11.30 11.22
N ASP A 53 -2.45 10.53 10.15
CA ASP A 53 -1.28 9.68 9.99
C ASP A 53 -0.02 10.54 9.83
N THR A 54 0.85 10.51 10.84
CA THR A 54 2.13 11.24 10.84
C THR A 54 3.21 10.58 9.97
N HIS A 55 3.00 9.34 9.49
CA HIS A 55 4.00 8.59 8.73
C HIS A 55 4.45 9.26 7.42
N PRO A 56 3.58 9.83 6.57
CA PRO A 56 3.99 10.47 5.32
C PRO A 56 4.88 11.68 5.56
N ALA A 57 4.51 12.55 6.51
CA ALA A 57 5.30 13.73 6.88
C ALA A 57 6.70 13.33 7.41
N LEU A 58 6.76 12.33 8.29
CA LEU A 58 8.03 11.81 8.80
C LEU A 58 8.92 11.22 7.70
N ARG A 59 8.33 10.55 6.70
CA ARG A 59 9.09 10.02 5.57
C ARG A 59 9.66 11.14 4.69
N GLU A 60 8.90 12.19 4.42
CA GLU A 60 9.40 13.34 3.64
C GLU A 60 10.55 14.06 4.37
N ASP A 61 10.38 14.34 5.66
CA ASP A 61 11.45 14.92 6.49
C ASP A 61 12.71 14.05 6.46
N CYS A 62 12.56 12.73 6.53
CA CYS A 62 13.68 11.79 6.49
C CYS A 62 14.33 11.71 5.11
N LYS A 63 13.57 11.80 4.01
CA LYS A 63 14.11 11.90 2.63
C LYS A 63 14.96 13.15 2.43
N GLN A 64 14.54 14.28 3.02
CA GLN A 64 15.23 15.57 2.93
C GLN A 64 16.37 15.72 3.95
N SER A 65 16.46 14.80 4.93
CA SER A 65 17.51 14.83 5.93
C SER A 65 18.90 14.73 5.31
N GLY A 66 19.90 15.38 5.93
CA GLY A 66 21.28 15.36 5.42
C GLY A 66 21.89 13.96 5.28
N LYS A 67 21.35 12.94 5.97
CA LYS A 67 21.79 11.54 5.85
C LYS A 67 21.24 10.84 4.60
N CYS A 68 20.03 11.18 4.17
CA CYS A 68 19.35 10.48 3.07
C CYS A 68 19.20 11.33 1.79
N ALA A 69 19.35 12.66 1.86
CA ALA A 69 19.11 13.55 0.73
C ALA A 69 19.94 13.21 -0.52
N ALA A 70 21.18 12.75 -0.35
CA ALA A 70 22.00 12.31 -1.49
C ALA A 70 21.41 11.05 -2.15
N LEU A 71 20.96 10.08 -1.36
CA LEU A 71 20.34 8.84 -1.85
C LEU A 71 19.01 9.15 -2.54
N THR A 72 18.19 10.03 -1.97
CA THR A 72 16.95 10.52 -2.59
C THR A 72 17.22 11.11 -3.97
N LYS A 73 18.25 11.95 -4.12
CA LYS A 73 18.64 12.52 -5.42
C LYS A 73 19.10 11.46 -6.43
N HIS A 74 19.81 10.42 -5.98
CA HIS A 74 20.22 9.33 -6.86
C HIS A 74 19.01 8.56 -7.38
N PHE A 75 18.04 8.28 -6.50
CA PHE A 75 16.79 7.64 -6.88
C PHE A 75 15.99 8.49 -7.88
N GLU A 76 15.81 9.79 -7.61
CA GLU A 76 15.11 10.72 -8.50
C GLU A 76 15.78 10.80 -9.87
N HIS A 77 17.11 10.91 -9.91
CA HIS A 77 17.86 10.93 -11.16
C HIS A 77 17.74 9.60 -11.94
N CYS A 78 17.77 8.45 -11.26
CA CYS A 78 17.52 7.16 -11.91
C CYS A 78 16.11 7.13 -12.52
N GLN A 79 15.10 7.55 -11.75
CA GLN A 79 13.70 7.58 -12.19
C GLN A 79 13.52 8.48 -13.41
N GLU A 80 14.11 9.68 -13.41
CA GLU A 80 14.09 10.59 -14.56
C GLU A 80 14.69 9.95 -15.81
N LYS A 81 15.84 9.28 -15.69
CA LYS A 81 16.51 8.60 -16.79
C LYS A 81 15.70 7.42 -17.34
N VAL A 82 15.18 6.56 -16.47
CA VAL A 82 14.39 5.39 -16.85
C VAL A 82 13.07 5.81 -17.48
N GLN A 83 12.35 6.77 -16.89
CA GLN A 83 11.10 7.30 -17.42
C GLN A 83 11.31 8.10 -18.72
N GLY A 84 12.46 8.75 -18.87
CA GLY A 84 12.87 9.44 -20.08
C GLY A 84 13.29 8.52 -21.24
N GLY A 85 13.38 7.20 -21.01
CA GLY A 85 13.85 6.24 -22.02
C GLY A 85 15.36 6.31 -22.30
N GLU A 86 16.11 7.01 -21.44
CA GLU A 86 17.57 7.11 -21.48
C GLU A 86 18.26 5.97 -20.70
N GLY A 87 17.46 5.14 -20.02
CA GLY A 87 17.90 3.93 -19.34
C GLY A 87 18.15 2.75 -20.30
N PHE A 88 18.84 1.73 -19.81
CA PHE A 88 19.04 0.47 -20.52
C PHE A 88 17.75 -0.35 -20.58
N LYS A 89 17.68 -1.29 -21.53
CA LYS A 89 16.53 -2.20 -21.64
C LYS A 89 16.43 -3.07 -20.38
N GLY A 90 15.35 -2.88 -19.62
CA GLY A 90 15.11 -3.59 -18.37
C GLY A 90 15.84 -2.99 -17.17
N GLU A 91 16.36 -1.76 -17.29
CA GLU A 91 16.84 -1.00 -16.14
C GLU A 91 15.67 -0.63 -15.21
N ASP A 92 15.88 -0.83 -13.92
CA ASP A 92 15.01 -0.36 -12.84
C ASP A 92 15.85 0.45 -11.83
N CYS A 93 15.17 1.12 -10.90
CA CYS A 93 15.79 1.98 -9.88
C CYS A 93 15.72 1.38 -8.48
N VAL A 94 15.65 0.04 -8.37
CA VAL A 94 15.47 -0.64 -7.08
C VAL A 94 16.74 -0.53 -6.23
N GLU A 95 17.92 -0.51 -6.86
CA GLU A 95 19.19 -0.35 -6.17
C GLU A 95 19.32 1.03 -5.51
N GLU A 96 18.90 2.09 -6.22
CA GLU A 96 18.94 3.47 -5.73
C GLU A 96 17.84 3.79 -4.72
N PHE A 97 16.89 2.88 -4.50
CA PHE A 97 15.74 3.12 -3.63
C PHE A 97 16.18 3.39 -2.18
N MET A 98 16.05 4.65 -1.77
CA MET A 98 16.57 5.20 -0.50
C MET A 98 15.86 4.71 0.77
N MET A 99 14.93 3.76 0.67
CA MET A 99 14.04 3.36 1.76
C MET A 99 14.77 2.80 2.97
N HIS A 100 15.89 2.10 2.78
CA HIS A 100 16.70 1.66 3.91
C HIS A 100 17.14 2.84 4.80
N CYS A 101 17.56 3.96 4.19
CA CYS A 101 17.94 5.16 4.93
C CYS A 101 16.74 5.85 5.57
N VAL A 102 15.66 6.02 4.79
CA VAL A 102 14.44 6.72 5.23
C VAL A 102 13.78 5.98 6.40
N ASP A 103 13.66 4.65 6.34
CA ASP A 103 13.01 3.87 7.39
C ASP A 103 13.85 3.81 8.67
N ASN A 104 15.18 3.73 8.56
CA ASN A 104 16.07 3.88 9.72
C ASN A 104 15.91 5.23 10.43
N CYS A 105 15.53 6.28 9.69
CA CYS A 105 15.25 7.61 10.23
C CYS A 105 13.81 7.74 10.77
N ALA A 106 12.82 7.21 10.06
CA ALA A 106 11.41 7.40 10.34
C ALA A 106 10.88 6.46 11.43
N ALA A 107 11.32 5.19 11.46
CA ALA A 107 10.83 4.20 12.41
C ALA A 107 10.89 4.65 13.89
N PRO A 108 12.03 5.10 14.44
CA PRO A 108 12.06 5.50 15.86
C PRO A 108 11.18 6.73 16.16
N LYS A 109 10.93 7.61 15.18
CA LYS A 109 10.06 8.78 15.35
C LYS A 109 8.60 8.39 15.30
N LEU A 110 8.23 7.53 14.37
CA LEU A 110 6.87 7.04 14.19
C LEU A 110 6.41 6.24 15.41
N PHE A 111 7.21 5.28 15.87
CA PHE A 111 6.83 4.47 17.04
C PHE A 111 6.86 5.25 18.37
N ALA A 112 7.37 6.47 18.38
CA ALA A 112 7.28 7.37 19.54
C ALA A 112 5.97 8.19 19.55
N THR A 113 5.29 8.35 18.40
CA THR A 113 4.05 9.13 18.27
C THR A 113 2.79 8.26 18.29
N LEU A 114 2.89 7.02 17.82
CA LEU A 114 1.82 6.03 17.88
C LEU A 114 1.50 5.65 19.34
N LYS A 115 0.21 5.57 19.70
CA LYS A 115 -0.29 5.19 21.03
C LYS A 115 -1.04 3.87 21.00
#